data_AF-A0A949V6G8-F1
#
_entry.id   AF-A0A949V6G8-F1
#
_cell.length_a   1.000
_cell.length_b   1.000
_cell.length_c   1.000
_cell.angle_alpha   90.00
_cell.angle_beta   90.00
_cell.angle_gamma   90.00
#
_symmetry.space_group_name_H-M   'P 1'
#
loop_
_entity.id
_entity.type
_entity.pdbx_description
1 polymer ?
#
loop_
_entity_poly.entity_id
_entity_poly.type
_entity_poly.pdbx_seq_one_letter_code
_entity_poly.pdbx_strand_id
1 'polypeptide(L)'
;MAVTVETLEKLERKITLTLPVGLVQAEVANRLKKIARTTKMDGFRPGKVPMNVVTQRHGYSVHFEVMNDKVGEAFANAANEAKLRVAGQPRITEAESSPEGEMAFDAIFEVYPEVKI
;
A
#
# COMPACT_ATOMS: atom_id res chain seq x y z
N MET A 1 -5.78 -9.38 -7.10
CA MET A 1 -4.43 -8.85 -7.38
C MET A 1 -4.03 -9.39 -8.73
N ALA A 2 -3.99 -8.52 -9.75
CA ALA A 2 -3.30 -8.84 -10.99
C ALA A 2 -1.85 -8.37 -10.83
N VAL A 3 -0.90 -9.25 -11.14
CA VAL A 3 0.53 -8.96 -11.07
C VAL A 3 1.09 -9.14 -12.47
N THR A 4 1.43 -8.04 -13.13
CA THR A 4 2.14 -8.09 -14.42
C THR A 4 3.61 -7.77 -14.15
N VAL A 5 4.49 -8.74 -14.42
CA VAL A 5 5.93 -8.59 -14.28
C VAL A 5 6.51 -8.28 -15.66
N GLU A 6 7.03 -7.08 -15.84
CA GLU A 6 7.75 -6.65 -17.04
C GLU A 6 9.25 -6.65 -16.74
N THR A 7 10.04 -7.23 -17.65
CA THR A 7 11.51 -7.17 -17.57
C THR A 7 11.98 -5.96 -18.36
N LEU A 8 12.65 -5.02 -17.70
CA LEU A 8 13.24 -3.84 -18.33
C LEU A 8 14.69 -4.15 -18.74
N GLU A 9 15.54 -3.12 -18.84
CA GLU A 9 16.94 -3.29 -19.20
C GLU A 9 17.79 -3.82 -18.03
N LYS A 10 18.78 -4.66 -18.35
CA LYS A 10 19.78 -5.21 -17.41
C LYS A 10 19.18 -6.02 -16.26
N LEU A 11 19.04 -5.40 -15.08
CA LEU A 11 18.59 -6.01 -13.83
C LEU A 11 17.30 -5.34 -13.32
N GLU A 12 16.79 -4.33 -14.03
CA GLU A 12 15.57 -3.64 -13.64
C GLU A 12 14.35 -4.47 -14.04
N ARG A 13 13.42 -4.59 -13.10
CA ARG A 13 12.11 -5.19 -13.29
C ARG A 13 11.06 -4.20 -12.85
N LYS A 14 9.93 -4.24 -13.56
CA LYS A 14 8.74 -3.47 -13.24
C LYS A 14 7.63 -4.46 -12.88
N ILE A 15 6.98 -4.25 -11.75
CA ILE A 15 5.74 -4.93 -11.41
C ILE A 15 4.63 -3.89 -11.35
N THR A 16 3.57 -4.09 -12.14
CA THR A 16 2.33 -3.34 -11.97
C THR A 16 1.41 -4.12 -11.04
N LEU A 17 1.02 -3.47 -9.95
CA LEU A 17 0.16 -3.99 -8.90
C LEU A 17 -1.19 -3.29 -8.96
N THR A 18 -2.28 -4.05 -8.97
CA THR A 18 -3.61 -3.48 -8.78
C THR A 18 -4.15 -3.78 -7.38
N LEU A 19 -4.61 -2.73 -6.70
CA LEU A 19 -5.19 -2.79 -5.36
C LEU A 19 -6.66 -2.33 -5.40
N PRO A 20 -7.60 -3.16 -4.92
CA PRO A 20 -9.00 -2.73 -4.81
C PRO A 20 -9.15 -1.61 -3.78
N VAL A 21 -9.81 -0.52 -4.17
CA VAL A 21 -10.08 0.63 -3.28
C VAL A 21 -10.90 0.20 -2.07
N GLY A 22 -11.82 -0.77 -2.25
CA GLY A 22 -12.64 -1.30 -1.16
C GLY A 22 -11.82 -1.94 -0.03
N LEU A 23 -10.69 -2.60 -0.34
CA LEU A 23 -9.81 -3.17 0.69
C LEU A 23 -9.08 -2.08 1.48
N VAL A 24 -8.59 -1.05 0.78
CA VAL A 24 -7.94 0.09 1.42
C VAL A 24 -8.92 0.83 2.35
N GLN A 25 -10.14 1.12 1.87
CA GLN A 25 -11.17 1.78 2.67
C GLN A 25 -11.57 0.98 3.90
N ALA A 26 -11.68 -0.35 3.78
CA ALA A 26 -11.98 -1.22 4.92
C ALA A 26 -10.90 -1.16 5.99
N GLU A 27 -9.62 -1.20 5.60
CA GLU A 27 -8.50 -1.07 6.53
C GLU A 27 -8.39 0.32 7.15
N VAL A 28 -8.62 1.38 6.37
CA VAL A 28 -8.69 2.76 6.87
C VAL A 28 -9.79 2.88 7.93
N ALA A 29 -10.98 2.36 7.67
CA ALA A 29 -12.08 2.36 8.64
C ALA A 29 -11.73 1.57 9.91
N ASN A 30 -11.04 0.44 9.79
CA ASN A 30 -10.57 -0.34 10.93
C ASN A 30 -9.52 0.40 11.76
N ARG A 31 -8.55 1.06 11.12
CA ARG A 31 -7.50 1.84 11.79
C ARG A 31 -8.09 3.07 12.48
N LEU A 32 -9.01 3.80 11.82
CA LEU A 32 -9.74 4.92 12.42
C LEU A 32 -10.59 4.48 13.62
N LYS A 33 -11.23 3.31 13.58
CA LYS A 33 -11.94 2.73 14.75
C LYS A 33 -11.01 2.50 15.93
N LYS A 34 -9.79 1.99 15.68
CA LYS A 34 -8.79 1.75 16.74
C LYS A 34 -8.33 3.08 17.34
N ILE A 35 -8.00 4.06 16.50
CA ILE A 35 -7.59 5.40 16.93
C ILE A 35 -8.71 6.04 17.76
N ALA A 36 -9.95 5.99 17.29
CA ALA A 36 -11.10 6.59 17.98
C ALA A 36 -11.28 6.08 19.42
N ARG A 37 -10.93 4.82 19.70
CA ARG A 37 -10.98 4.23 21.07
C ARG A 37 -9.93 4.81 22.01
N THR A 38 -8.80 5.28 21.48
CA THR A 38 -7.67 5.81 22.24
C THR A 38 -7.59 7.33 22.22
N THR A 39 -8.23 7.99 21.25
CA THR A 39 -8.18 9.44 21.09
C THR A 39 -8.77 10.14 22.30
N LYS A 40 -8.00 11.08 22.83
CA LYS A 40 -8.43 12.07 23.83
C LYS A 40 -8.66 13.39 23.11
N MET A 41 -9.82 14.00 23.35
CA MET A 41 -10.18 15.30 22.79
C MET A 41 -10.99 16.06 23.83
N ASP A 42 -10.73 17.35 23.95
CA ASP A 42 -11.43 18.21 24.90
C ASP A 42 -12.94 18.21 24.61
N GLY A 43 -13.74 18.12 25.67
CA GLY A 43 -15.20 17.98 25.58
C GLY A 43 -15.71 16.55 25.37
N PHE A 44 -14.85 15.57 25.05
CA PHE A 44 -15.25 14.17 24.88
C PHE A 44 -14.53 13.23 25.86
N ARG A 45 -15.28 12.30 26.46
CA ARG A 45 -14.67 11.22 27.24
C ARG A 45 -13.78 10.39 26.31
N PRO A 46 -12.56 9.99 26.72
CA PRO A 46 -11.68 9.16 25.91
C PRO A 46 -12.41 7.96 25.32
N GLY A 47 -12.25 7.74 24.01
CA GLY A 47 -12.95 6.65 23.30
C GLY A 47 -14.38 6.96 22.83
N LYS A 48 -14.94 8.12 23.18
CA LYS A 48 -16.29 8.57 22.79
C LYS A 48 -16.28 9.77 21.85
N VAL A 49 -15.17 10.00 21.16
CA VAL A 49 -15.06 11.03 20.12
C VAL A 49 -15.86 10.56 18.88
N PRO A 50 -16.74 11.39 18.31
CA PRO A 50 -17.45 11.05 17.08
C PRO A 50 -16.49 10.75 15.92
N MET A 51 -16.83 9.75 15.12
CA MET A 51 -16.00 9.32 13.98
C MET A 51 -15.75 10.44 12.97
N ASN A 52 -16.72 11.32 12.73
CA ASN A 52 -16.55 12.44 11.80
C ASN A 52 -15.36 13.33 12.18
N VAL A 53 -15.18 13.58 13.48
CA VAL A 53 -14.09 14.42 14.00
C VAL A 53 -12.75 13.68 13.92
N VAL A 54 -12.74 12.38 14.22
CA VAL A 54 -11.53 11.54 14.10
C VAL A 54 -11.08 11.45 12.64
N THR A 55 -12.02 11.23 11.72
CA THR A 55 -11.74 11.20 10.27
C THR A 55 -11.23 12.55 9.77
N GLN A 56 -11.79 13.67 10.24
CA GLN A 56 -11.31 14.99 9.84
C GLN A 56 -9.86 15.24 10.30
N ARG A 57 -9.49 14.77 11.49
CA ARG A 57 -8.14 15.00 12.06
C ARG A 57 -7.09 13.99 11.59
N HIS A 58 -7.47 12.72 11.46
CA HIS A 58 -6.55 11.61 11.18
C HIS A 58 -6.78 10.92 9.85
N GLY A 59 -7.88 11.22 9.14
CA GLY A 59 -8.28 10.50 7.94
C GLY A 59 -7.21 10.47 6.85
N TYR A 60 -6.63 11.63 6.52
CA TYR A 60 -5.59 11.71 5.48
C TYR A 60 -4.31 10.95 5.88
N SER A 61 -3.84 11.13 7.12
CA SER A 61 -2.64 10.45 7.62
C SER A 61 -2.81 8.94 7.64
N VAL A 62 -3.97 8.46 8.12
CA VAL A 62 -4.28 7.03 8.19
C VAL A 62 -4.45 6.44 6.80
N HIS A 63 -5.07 7.18 5.88
CA HIS A 63 -5.19 6.75 4.50
C HIS A 63 -3.82 6.55 3.84
N PHE A 64 -2.91 7.51 4.01
CA PHE A 64 -1.56 7.42 3.46
C PHE A 64 -0.75 6.27 4.07
N GLU A 65 -0.85 6.08 5.39
CA GLU A 65 -0.19 4.97 6.09
C GLU A 65 -0.70 3.61 5.60
N VAL A 66 -2.03 3.43 5.56
CA VAL A 66 -2.65 2.19 5.09
C VAL A 66 -2.32 1.93 3.62
N MET A 67 -2.27 2.97 2.79
CA MET A 67 -1.87 2.84 1.39
C MET A 67 -0.45 2.28 1.27
N ASN A 68 0.52 2.91 1.94
CA ASN A 68 1.91 2.48 1.89
C ASN A 68 2.10 1.06 2.45
N ASP A 69 1.44 0.75 3.57
CA ASP A 69 1.46 -0.59 4.16
C ASP A 69 0.94 -1.63 3.15
N LYS A 70 -0.19 -1.35 2.48
CA LYS A 70 -0.81 -2.29 1.54
C LYS A 70 -0.07 -2.43 0.22
N VAL A 71 0.48 -1.35 -0.32
CA VAL A 71 1.31 -1.43 -1.52
C VAL A 71 2.61 -2.18 -1.23
N GLY A 72 3.24 -1.93 -0.08
CA GLY A 72 4.43 -2.66 0.35
C GLY A 72 4.17 -4.15 0.57
N GLU A 73 3.06 -4.50 1.23
CA GLU A 73 2.63 -5.88 1.44
C GLU A 73 2.34 -6.58 0.10
N ALA A 74 1.61 -5.92 -0.79
CA ALA A 74 1.29 -6.45 -2.12
C ALA A 74 2.55 -6.67 -2.97
N PHE A 75 3.49 -5.73 -2.94
CA PHE A 75 4.77 -5.86 -3.61
C PHE A 75 5.58 -7.04 -3.07
N ALA A 76 5.72 -7.16 -1.75
CA ALA A 76 6.47 -8.24 -1.12
C ALA A 76 5.87 -9.61 -1.47
N ASN A 77 4.54 -9.73 -1.44
CA ASN A 77 3.84 -10.95 -1.84
C ASN A 77 4.07 -11.29 -3.31
N ALA A 78 3.94 -10.30 -4.21
CA ALA A 78 4.18 -10.48 -5.64
C ALA A 78 5.63 -10.89 -5.95
N ALA A 79 6.61 -10.23 -5.31
CA ALA A 79 8.03 -10.56 -5.47
C ALA A 79 8.35 -11.97 -4.98
N ASN A 80 7.76 -12.38 -3.84
CA ASN A 80 7.92 -13.73 -3.30
C ASN A 80 7.26 -14.81 -4.19
N GLU A 81 6.06 -14.55 -4.71
CA GLU A 81 5.36 -15.46 -5.62
C GLU A 81 6.14 -15.66 -6.92
N ALA A 82 6.70 -14.58 -7.46
CA ALA A 82 7.59 -14.61 -8.62
C ALA A 82 9.01 -15.12 -8.31
N LYS A 83 9.31 -15.45 -7.03
CA LYS A 83 10.63 -15.90 -6.53
C LYS A 83 11.77 -14.94 -6.91
N LEU A 84 11.48 -13.65 -7.00
CA LEU A 84 12.43 -12.63 -7.40
C LEU A 84 13.28 -12.20 -6.19
N ARG A 85 14.60 -12.30 -6.34
CA ARG A 85 15.54 -11.73 -5.35
C ARG A 85 15.71 -10.24 -5.62
N VAL A 86 14.84 -9.44 -5.02
CA VAL A 86 14.88 -7.98 -5.08
C VAL A 86 16.16 -7.46 -4.42
N ALA A 87 16.87 -6.59 -5.12
CA ALA A 87 18.05 -5.88 -4.64
C ALA A 87 17.64 -4.44 -4.27
N GLY A 88 17.59 -4.14 -2.97
CA GLY A 88 17.27 -2.80 -2.46
C GLY A 88 15.77 -2.52 -2.30
N GLN A 89 15.43 -1.25 -2.10
CA GLN A 89 14.05 -0.80 -1.96
C GLN A 89 13.45 -0.49 -3.34
N PRO A 90 12.23 -0.97 -3.63
CA PRO A 90 11.56 -0.64 -4.89
C PRO A 90 11.19 0.85 -4.92
N ARG A 91 11.31 1.47 -6.08
CA ARG A 91 10.68 2.75 -6.36
C ARG A 91 9.23 2.49 -6.77
N ILE A 92 8.30 2.94 -5.94
CA ILE A 92 6.86 2.77 -6.17
C ILE A 92 6.31 4.11 -6.66
N THR A 93 5.60 4.08 -7.78
CA THR A 93 4.90 5.22 -8.37
C THR A 93 3.45 4.87 -8.64
N GLU A 94 2.54 5.83 -8.51
CA GLU A 94 1.15 5.66 -8.94
C GLU A 94 1.12 5.48 -10.47
N ALA A 95 0.40 4.46 -10.96
CA ALA A 95 0.29 4.22 -12.39
C ALA A 95 -0.71 5.19 -13.01
N GLU A 96 -0.43 5.66 -14.23
CA GLU A 96 -1.23 6.65 -14.95
C GLU A 96 -2.65 6.16 -15.29
N SER A 97 -2.86 4.85 -15.34
CA SER A 97 -4.14 4.22 -15.61
C SER A 97 -4.54 3.32 -14.46
N SER A 98 -5.60 3.69 -13.75
CA SER A 98 -6.22 2.89 -12.71
C SER A 98 -7.64 2.53 -13.13
N PRO A 99 -8.02 1.23 -13.12
CA PRO A 99 -9.41 0.82 -13.37
C PRO A 99 -10.38 1.49 -12.38
N GLU A 100 -11.62 1.73 -12.78
CA GLU A 100 -12.63 2.29 -11.85
C GLU A 100 -12.77 1.39 -10.61
N GLY A 101 -12.51 1.97 -9.42
CA GLY A 101 -12.57 1.25 -8.15
C GLY A 101 -11.32 0.47 -7.77
N GLU A 102 -10.26 0.52 -8.57
CA GLU A 102 -8.92 0.00 -8.25
C GLU A 102 -7.89 1.13 -8.30
N MET A 103 -6.79 0.94 -7.59
CA MET A 103 -5.60 1.79 -7.70
C MET A 103 -4.46 0.95 -8.25
N ALA A 104 -3.86 1.41 -9.32
CA ALA A 104 -2.72 0.77 -9.94
C ALA A 104 -1.42 1.46 -9.51
N PHE A 105 -0.41 0.66 -9.20
CA PHE A 105 0.91 1.10 -8.79
C PHE A 105 1.98 0.39 -9.60
N ASP A 106 2.96 1.15 -10.05
CA ASP A 106 4.14 0.65 -10.73
C ASP A 106 5.30 0.60 -9.73
N ALA A 107 5.84 -0.60 -9.49
CA ALA A 107 7.00 -0.83 -8.65
C ALA A 107 8.20 -1.19 -9.53
N ILE A 108 9.19 -0.30 -9.59
CA ILE A 108 10.46 -0.50 -10.30
C ILE A 108 11.52 -0.92 -9.29
N PHE A 109 12.21 -2.02 -9.55
CA PHE A 109 13.23 -2.54 -8.66
C PHE A 109 14.30 -3.30 -9.42
N GLU A 110 15.48 -3.40 -8.80
CA GLU A 110 16.57 -4.21 -9.31
C GLU A 110 16.53 -5.61 -8.73
N VAL A 111 17.10 -6.57 -9.45
CA VAL A 111 17.20 -7.96 -9.01
C VAL A 111 18.63 -8.46 -9.03
N TYR A 112 18.95 -9.38 -8.13
CA TYR A 112 20.24 -10.04 -8.17
C TYR A 112 20.40 -10.89 -9.44
N PRO A 113 21.57 -10.88 -10.08
CA PRO A 113 21.87 -11.76 -11.19
C PRO A 113 21.91 -13.22 -10.72
N GLU A 114 21.41 -14.14 -11.54
CA GLU A 114 21.61 -15.57 -11.34
C GLU A 114 23.05 -15.93 -11.74
N VAL A 115 23.87 -16.34 -10.75
CA VAL A 115 25.21 -16.85 -11.03
C VAL A 115 25.08 -18.29 -11.52
N LYS A 116 25.38 -18.52 -12.80
CA LYS A 116 25.62 -19.87 -13.33
C LYS A 116 27.13 -20.13 -13.31
N ILE A 117 27.53 -21.22 -12.66
CA ILE A 117 28.91 -21.75 -12.65
C ILE A 117 29.16 -22.49 -13.95
#